data_AF-A0A7S2G5Z7-F1
#
_entry.id   AF-A0A7S2G5Z7-F1
#
_cell.length_a   1.000
_cell.length_b   1.000
_cell.length_c   1.000
_cell.angle_alpha   90.00
_cell.angle_beta   90.00
_cell.angle_gamma   90.00
#
_symmetry.space_group_name_H-M   'P 1'
#
loop_
_entity.id
_entity.type
_entity.pdbx_description
1 polymer ?
#
loop_
_entity_poly.entity_id
_entity_poly.type
_entity_poly.pdbx_seq_one_letter_code
_entity_poly.pdbx_strand_id
1 'polypeptide(L)'
;SGRISFLHFIHLLRHELHLPPTTMSSKQIKSVWVVIDVERSAYLTHGEFGRFMRLADSLLQAEAPFPSWKVQMEQRARAACEQRKSERAILFHHDIRREMAGSAPATDEELRYLSERFNARLRNMDGALYRPDLPVPHPD
;
A
#
# COMPACT_ATOMS: atom_id res chain seq x y z
N SER A 1 -9.00 3.46 4.46
CA SER A 1 -9.48 3.67 5.85
C SER A 1 -9.89 2.32 6.42
N GLY A 2 -9.26 1.86 7.50
CA GLY A 2 -9.44 0.50 8.02
C GLY A 2 -10.75 0.24 8.77
N ARG A 3 -11.87 0.80 8.32
CA ARG A 3 -13.18 0.80 9.00
C ARG A 3 -14.26 0.22 8.10
N ILE A 4 -15.09 -0.67 8.63
CA ILE A 4 -16.21 -1.31 7.94
C ILE A 4 -17.50 -0.74 8.53
N SER A 5 -18.40 -0.19 7.71
CA SER A 5 -19.72 0.27 8.16
C SER A 5 -20.74 -0.87 8.21
N PHE A 6 -21.87 -0.67 8.89
CA PHE A 6 -22.91 -1.69 8.97
C PHE A 6 -23.45 -2.10 7.59
N LEU A 7 -23.58 -1.15 6.66
CA LEU A 7 -24.01 -1.43 5.28
C LEU A 7 -22.97 -2.28 4.54
N HIS A 8 -21.68 -1.96 4.70
CA HIS A 8 -20.61 -2.73 4.08
C HIS A 8 -20.53 -4.15 4.67
N PHE A 9 -20.79 -4.29 5.96
CA PHE A 9 -20.88 -5.59 6.62
C PHE A 9 -22.08 -6.42 6.12
N ILE A 10 -23.27 -5.83 5.96
CA ILE A 10 -24.41 -6.51 5.32
C ILE A 10 -24.04 -6.93 3.89
N HIS A 11 -23.41 -6.03 3.13
CA HIS A 11 -23.03 -6.32 1.75
C HIS A 11 -22.09 -7.54 1.70
N LEU A 12 -21.08 -7.57 2.56
CA LEU A 12 -20.17 -8.71 2.70
C LEU A 12 -20.93 -10.01 3.05
N LEU A 13 -21.86 -9.98 4.01
CA LEU A 13 -22.63 -11.18 4.38
C LEU A 13 -23.53 -11.67 3.24
N ARG A 14 -24.24 -10.77 2.54
CA ARG A 14 -25.25 -11.14 1.54
C ARG A 14 -24.69 -11.42 0.15
N HIS A 15 -23.69 -10.66 -0.27
CA HIS A 15 -23.18 -10.69 -1.64
C HIS A 15 -21.85 -11.41 -1.76
N GLU A 16 -20.93 -11.27 -0.80
CA GLU A 16 -19.62 -11.94 -0.87
C GLU A 16 -19.66 -13.35 -0.25
N LEU A 17 -20.33 -13.49 0.89
CA LEU A 17 -20.47 -14.78 1.58
C LEU A 17 -21.75 -15.53 1.22
N HIS A 18 -22.60 -14.93 0.40
CA HIS A 18 -23.87 -15.51 -0.06
C HIS A 18 -24.73 -16.10 1.06
N LEU A 19 -24.74 -15.49 2.27
CA LEU A 19 -25.61 -15.91 3.37
C LEU A 19 -27.02 -15.37 3.12
N PRO A 20 -28.01 -16.20 2.77
CA PRO A 20 -29.35 -15.72 2.48
C PRO A 20 -30.11 -15.34 3.77
N PRO A 21 -31.18 -14.52 3.66
CA PRO A 21 -31.99 -14.12 4.81
C PRO A 21 -32.62 -15.29 5.59
N THR A 22 -32.82 -16.42 4.92
CA THR A 22 -33.31 -17.68 5.50
C THR A 22 -32.30 -18.32 6.45
N THR A 23 -31.00 -18.23 6.14
CA THR A 23 -29.93 -18.76 7.00
C THR A 23 -29.60 -17.81 8.14
N MET A 24 -29.60 -16.50 7.87
CA MET A 24 -29.33 -15.49 8.90
C MET A 24 -30.27 -14.29 8.70
N SER A 25 -31.19 -14.12 9.63
CA SER A 25 -32.15 -13.02 9.59
C SER A 25 -31.49 -11.66 9.85
N SER A 26 -32.12 -10.59 9.39
CA SER A 26 -31.64 -9.21 9.64
C SER A 26 -31.55 -8.89 11.15
N LYS A 27 -32.39 -9.51 11.99
CA LYS A 27 -32.32 -9.37 13.46
C LYS A 27 -31.04 -10.00 14.01
N GLN A 28 -30.67 -11.19 13.53
CA GLN A 28 -29.42 -11.85 13.92
C GLN A 28 -28.19 -11.06 13.47
N ILE A 29 -28.20 -10.51 12.24
CA ILE A 29 -27.10 -9.68 11.75
C ILE A 29 -26.90 -8.44 12.63
N LYS A 30 -27.99 -7.77 13.02
CA LYS A 30 -27.94 -6.63 13.95
C LYS A 30 -27.43 -7.05 15.32
N SER A 31 -27.85 -8.21 15.83
CA SER A 31 -27.37 -8.73 17.12
C SER A 31 -25.87 -9.01 17.09
N VAL A 32 -25.38 -9.63 16.01
CA VAL A 32 -23.95 -9.88 15.81
C VAL A 32 -23.20 -8.55 15.73
N TRP A 33 -23.69 -7.59 14.95
CA TRP A 33 -23.08 -6.27 14.86
C TRP A 33 -22.89 -5.60 16.23
N VAL A 34 -23.92 -5.60 17.09
CA VAL A 34 -23.86 -5.00 18.43
C VAL A 34 -22.82 -5.67 19.32
N VAL A 35 -22.61 -6.98 19.17
CA VAL A 35 -21.59 -7.72 19.93
C VAL A 35 -20.18 -7.39 19.44
N ILE A 36 -20.00 -7.16 18.14
CA ILE A 36 -18.68 -6.85 17.57
C ILE A 36 -18.31 -5.38 17.79
N ASP A 37 -19.26 -4.46 17.65
CA ASP A 37 -19.10 -3.02 17.90
C ASP A 37 -19.23 -2.70 19.40
N VAL A 38 -18.30 -3.23 20.18
CA VAL A 38 -18.27 -3.11 21.66
C VAL A 38 -18.23 -1.64 22.08
N GLU A 39 -17.50 -0.81 21.33
CA GLU A 39 -17.33 0.62 21.60
C GLU A 39 -18.49 1.47 21.06
N ARG A 40 -19.50 0.86 20.40
CA ARG A 40 -20.63 1.56 19.74
C ARG A 40 -20.17 2.69 18.83
N SER A 41 -19.03 2.49 18.18
CA SER A 41 -18.41 3.48 17.32
C SER A 41 -19.13 3.64 15.98
N ALA A 42 -20.13 2.79 15.70
CA ALA A 42 -20.85 2.66 14.44
C ALA A 42 -20.00 2.17 13.25
N TYR A 43 -18.75 1.77 13.52
CA TYR A 43 -17.83 1.18 12.56
C TYR A 43 -17.12 0.00 13.20
N LEU A 44 -16.80 -1.02 12.40
CA LEU A 44 -15.89 -2.08 12.83
C LEU A 44 -14.48 -1.76 12.36
N THR A 45 -13.55 -1.74 13.30
CA THR A 45 -12.13 -1.76 13.02
C THR A 45 -11.66 -3.17 12.64
N HIS A 46 -10.50 -3.25 12.00
CA HIS A 46 -9.86 -4.55 11.69
C HIS A 46 -9.64 -5.41 12.95
N GLY A 47 -9.38 -4.77 14.09
CA GLY A 47 -9.18 -5.46 15.37
C GLY A 47 -10.44 -6.10 15.92
N GLU A 48 -11.58 -5.38 15.88
CA GLU A 48 -12.88 -5.87 16.34
C GLU A 48 -13.39 -7.01 15.47
N PHE A 49 -13.38 -6.81 14.16
CA PHE A 49 -13.77 -7.85 13.22
C PHE A 49 -12.86 -9.09 13.34
N GLY A 50 -11.55 -8.89 13.52
CA GLY A 50 -10.61 -9.98 13.76
C GLY A 50 -10.84 -10.73 15.08
N ARG A 51 -11.26 -10.04 16.16
CA ARG A 51 -11.63 -10.70 17.43
C ARG A 51 -12.84 -11.60 17.25
N PHE A 52 -13.86 -11.13 16.56
CA PHE A 52 -15.06 -11.92 16.25
C PHE A 52 -14.72 -13.20 15.48
N MET A 53 -13.90 -13.11 14.43
CA MET A 53 -13.51 -14.29 13.65
C MET A 53 -12.70 -15.30 14.47
N ARG A 54 -11.91 -14.85 15.44
CA ARG A 54 -11.17 -15.75 16.34
C ARG A 54 -12.07 -16.53 17.29
N LEU A 55 -13.20 -15.98 17.71
CA LEU A 55 -14.19 -16.73 18.51
C LEU A 55 -14.73 -17.93 17.73
N ALA A 56 -15.00 -17.75 16.43
CA ALA A 56 -15.42 -18.84 15.56
C ALA A 56 -14.28 -19.86 15.33
N ASP A 57 -13.04 -19.41 15.10
CA ASP A 57 -11.89 -20.33 14.93
C ASP A 57 -11.63 -21.17 16.18
N SER A 58 -11.74 -20.61 17.40
CA SER A 58 -11.60 -21.38 18.64
C SER A 58 -12.67 -22.46 18.80
N LEU A 59 -13.89 -22.20 18.33
CA LEU A 59 -14.99 -23.17 18.35
C LEU A 59 -14.83 -24.23 17.24
N LEU A 60 -14.36 -23.84 16.06
CA LEU A 60 -14.18 -24.73 14.91
C LEU A 60 -12.92 -25.60 15.01
N GLN A 61 -11.84 -25.11 15.62
CA GLN A 61 -10.63 -25.90 15.90
C GLN A 61 -10.85 -26.99 16.93
N ALA A 62 -11.88 -26.87 17.78
CA ALA A 62 -12.29 -27.96 18.65
C ALA A 62 -12.94 -29.13 17.86
N GLU A 63 -13.40 -28.91 16.62
CA GLU A 63 -14.21 -29.89 15.88
C GLU A 63 -13.72 -30.27 14.46
N ALA A 64 -12.77 -29.59 13.79
CA ALA A 64 -12.42 -29.93 12.39
C ALA A 64 -10.94 -29.79 11.95
N PRO A 65 -10.47 -30.58 10.96
CA PRO A 65 -9.07 -30.65 10.49
C PRO A 65 -8.77 -29.83 9.22
N PHE A 66 -9.58 -28.84 8.86
CA PHE A 66 -9.36 -28.01 7.66
C PHE A 66 -8.49 -26.78 7.97
N PRO A 67 -7.64 -26.32 7.01
CA PRO A 67 -6.82 -25.14 7.22
C PRO A 67 -7.72 -23.92 7.39
N SER A 68 -7.62 -23.27 8.56
CA SER A 68 -8.34 -22.04 8.89
C SER A 68 -8.21 -21.03 7.74
N TRP A 69 -9.29 -20.32 7.43
CA TRP A 69 -9.35 -19.20 6.48
C TRP A 69 -8.21 -18.19 6.72
N LYS A 70 -7.68 -18.11 7.94
CA LYS A 70 -6.47 -17.34 8.31
C LYS A 70 -5.24 -17.79 7.52
N VAL A 71 -5.02 -19.10 7.35
CA VAL A 71 -3.93 -19.68 6.55
C VAL A 71 -4.09 -19.29 5.08
N GLN A 72 -5.31 -19.33 4.55
CA GLN A 72 -5.59 -18.93 3.16
C GLN A 72 -5.39 -17.42 2.94
N MET A 73 -5.83 -16.58 3.88
CA MET A 73 -5.59 -15.14 3.83
C MET A 73 -4.12 -14.78 3.97
N GLU A 74 -3.40 -15.45 4.88
CA GLU A 74 -1.97 -15.24 5.09
C GLU A 74 -1.18 -15.64 3.83
N GLN A 75 -1.53 -16.75 3.18
CA GLN A 75 -0.98 -17.13 1.89
C GLN A 75 -1.24 -16.08 0.79
N ARG A 76 -2.48 -15.56 0.70
CA ARG A 76 -2.82 -14.49 -0.25
C ARG A 76 -2.07 -13.19 0.03
N ALA A 77 -1.95 -12.79 1.30
CA ALA A 77 -1.22 -11.60 1.71
C ALA A 77 0.29 -11.72 1.42
N ARG A 78 0.84 -12.93 1.60
CA ARG A 78 2.25 -13.23 1.30
C ARG A 78 2.53 -13.13 -0.19
N ALA A 79 1.67 -13.74 -1.02
CA ALA A 79 1.76 -13.65 -2.47
C ALA A 79 1.67 -12.20 -2.99
N ALA A 80 0.75 -11.40 -2.44
CA ALA A 80 0.63 -9.98 -2.79
C ALA A 80 1.85 -9.16 -2.35
N CYS A 81 2.46 -9.47 -1.20
CA CYS A 81 3.69 -8.84 -0.75
C CYS A 81 4.89 -9.21 -1.65
N GLU A 82 4.97 -10.46 -2.10
CA GLU A 82 5.99 -10.93 -3.03
C GLU A 82 5.87 -10.26 -4.40
N GLN A 83 4.66 -10.10 -4.94
CA GLN A 83 4.43 -9.33 -6.17
C GLN A 83 4.90 -7.88 -6.05
N ARG A 84 4.57 -7.20 -4.94
CA ARG A 84 5.04 -5.83 -4.73
C ARG A 84 6.55 -5.73 -4.60
N LYS A 85 7.19 -6.73 -4.00
CA LYS A 85 8.66 -6.80 -3.89
C LYS A 85 9.29 -7.03 -5.26
N SER A 86 8.72 -7.90 -6.09
CA SER A 86 9.24 -8.15 -7.45
C SER A 86 9.05 -6.93 -8.35
N GLU A 87 7.88 -6.28 -8.33
CA GLU A 87 7.63 -5.01 -9.03
C GLU A 87 8.62 -3.93 -8.59
N ARG A 88 8.82 -3.78 -7.27
CA ARG A 88 9.78 -2.81 -6.73
C ARG A 88 11.22 -3.15 -7.08
N ALA A 89 11.59 -4.43 -7.15
CA ALA A 89 12.93 -4.87 -7.58
C ALA A 89 13.18 -4.59 -9.06
N ILE A 90 12.14 -4.64 -9.90
CA ILE A 90 12.21 -4.25 -11.32
C ILE A 90 12.34 -2.73 -11.45
N LEU A 91 11.55 -1.95 -10.70
CA LEU A 91 11.54 -0.48 -10.77
C LEU A 91 12.77 0.17 -10.13
N PHE A 92 13.25 -0.37 -9.01
CA PHE A 92 14.44 0.10 -8.33
C PHE A 92 15.52 -0.94 -8.55
N HIS A 93 16.25 -0.79 -9.66
CA HIS A 93 17.41 -1.60 -10.02
C HIS A 93 18.26 -1.92 -8.80
N HIS A 94 17.98 -3.05 -8.16
CA HIS A 94 18.74 -3.56 -7.02
C HIS A 94 20.22 -3.74 -7.38
N ASP A 95 20.51 -3.78 -8.69
CA ASP A 95 21.83 -3.87 -9.26
C ASP A 95 22.66 -2.60 -9.22
N ILE A 96 22.11 -1.37 -9.12
CA ILE A 96 22.99 -0.17 -9.18
C ILE A 96 23.99 -0.17 -8.02
N ARG A 97 23.58 -0.56 -6.81
CA ARG A 97 24.54 -0.67 -5.68
C ARG A 97 25.57 -1.78 -5.88
N ARG A 98 25.21 -2.86 -6.58
CA ARG A 98 26.09 -4.00 -6.86
C ARG A 98 27.04 -3.70 -8.01
N GLU A 99 26.54 -3.10 -9.08
CA GLU A 99 27.29 -2.56 -10.22
C GLU A 99 28.31 -1.52 -9.75
N MET A 100 27.93 -0.63 -8.83
CA MET A 100 28.82 0.40 -8.30
C MET A 100 29.82 -0.10 -7.25
N ALA A 101 29.66 -1.34 -6.72
CA ALA A 101 30.54 -1.88 -5.68
C ALA A 101 31.97 -2.20 -6.15
N GLY A 102 32.21 -2.22 -7.48
CA GLY A 102 33.53 -2.41 -8.09
C GLY A 102 34.15 -1.15 -8.69
N SER A 103 33.43 -0.03 -8.67
CA SER A 103 33.90 1.22 -9.28
C SER A 103 34.78 1.97 -8.29
N ALA A 104 36.02 2.26 -8.67
CA ALA A 104 36.90 3.11 -7.89
C ALA A 104 36.30 4.52 -7.77
N PRO A 105 36.38 5.18 -6.60
CA PRO A 105 35.97 6.56 -6.46
C PRO A 105 36.80 7.44 -7.41
N ALA A 106 36.15 8.43 -8.02
CA ALA A 106 36.84 9.43 -8.83
C ALA A 106 37.86 10.18 -7.96
N THR A 107 39.02 10.47 -8.52
CA THR A 107 40.03 11.29 -7.85
C THR A 107 39.58 12.75 -7.75
N ASP A 108 40.19 13.51 -6.84
CA ASP A 108 39.85 14.94 -6.65
C ASP A 108 40.07 15.79 -7.91
N GLU A 109 41.03 15.42 -8.74
CA GLU A 109 41.31 16.08 -10.03
C GLU A 109 40.24 15.75 -11.06
N GLU A 110 39.84 14.49 -11.18
CA GLU A 110 38.76 14.06 -12.07
C GLU A 110 37.41 14.66 -11.65
N LEU A 111 37.13 14.68 -10.34
CA LEU A 111 35.90 15.27 -9.81
C LEU A 111 35.81 16.76 -10.12
N ARG A 112 36.92 17.49 -9.99
CA ARG A 112 37.01 18.91 -10.33
C ARG A 112 36.80 19.15 -11.82
N TYR A 113 37.50 18.39 -12.66
CA TYR A 113 37.35 18.47 -14.12
C TYR A 113 35.91 18.18 -14.58
N LEU A 114 35.27 17.16 -14.01
CA LEU A 114 33.88 16.81 -14.29
C LEU A 114 32.91 17.90 -13.80
N SER A 115 33.14 18.46 -12.62
CA SER A 115 32.34 19.56 -12.06
C SER A 115 32.42 20.81 -12.92
N GLU A 116 33.61 21.19 -13.38
CA GLU A 116 33.82 22.34 -14.27
C GLU A 116 33.08 22.16 -15.60
N ARG A 117 33.19 20.98 -16.23
CA ARG A 117 32.50 20.69 -17.49
C ARG A 117 30.98 20.64 -17.33
N PHE A 118 30.49 20.06 -16.24
CA PHE A 118 29.06 19.99 -15.95
C PHE A 118 28.47 21.38 -15.74
N ASN A 119 29.12 22.21 -14.91
CA ASN A 119 28.68 23.57 -14.63
C ASN A 119 28.80 24.48 -15.86
N ALA A 120 29.86 24.34 -16.68
CA ALA A 120 29.97 25.05 -17.95
C ALA A 120 28.84 24.65 -18.92
N ARG A 121 28.48 23.36 -18.96
CA ARG A 121 27.38 22.87 -19.79
C ARG A 121 26.03 23.39 -19.32
N LEU A 122 25.78 23.41 -18.01
CA LEU A 122 24.57 23.99 -17.42
C LEU A 122 24.46 25.49 -17.72
N ARG A 123 25.54 26.25 -17.57
CA ARG A 123 25.57 27.68 -17.93
C ARG A 123 25.29 27.93 -19.41
N ASN A 124 25.79 27.06 -20.29
CA ASN A 124 25.48 27.12 -21.72
C ASN A 124 24.03 26.72 -22.04
N MET A 125 23.35 25.99 -21.15
CA MET A 125 21.91 25.69 -21.25
C MET A 125 21.05 26.83 -20.69
N ASP A 126 21.44 27.44 -19.57
CA ASP A 126 20.76 28.62 -19.01
C ASP A 126 20.94 29.87 -19.89
N GLY A 127 22.11 30.03 -20.52
CA GLY A 127 22.36 31.09 -21.52
C GLY A 127 21.52 30.95 -22.79
N ALA A 128 20.99 29.76 -23.09
CA ALA A 128 20.05 29.57 -24.20
C ALA A 128 18.63 30.07 -23.88
N LEU A 129 18.34 30.41 -22.61
CA LEU A 129 17.06 30.98 -22.15
C LEU A 129 17.09 32.50 -21.95
N TYR A 130 18.21 33.18 -22.20
CA TYR A 130 18.28 34.65 -22.18
C TYR A 130 18.45 35.20 -23.60
N ARG A 131 17.33 35.59 -24.23
CA ARG A 131 17.31 36.42 -25.45
C ARG A 131 17.31 37.91 -25.04
N PRO A 132 18.38 38.68 -25.30
CA PRO A 132 18.43 40.10 -24.97
C PRO A 132 17.53 40.99 -25.85
N ASP A 133 16.86 40.45 -26.87
CA ASP A 133 16.11 41.22 -27.88
C ASP A 133 14.60 41.39 -27.62
N LEU A 134 14.11 41.08 -26.42
CA LEU A 134 12.71 41.35 -26.06
C LEU A 134 12.60 42.69 -25.32
N PRO A 135 11.87 43.69 -25.88
CA PRO A 135 11.71 44.97 -25.22
C PRO A 135 10.93 44.82 -23.92
N VAL A 136 11.49 45.35 -22.84
CA VAL A 136 10.86 45.37 -21.52
C VAL A 136 9.71 46.38 -21.55
N PRO A 137 8.46 46.00 -21.22
CA PRO A 137 7.36 46.95 -21.18
C PRO A 137 7.58 47.90 -19.99
N HIS A 138 7.71 49.19 -20.27
CA HIS A 138 7.67 50.22 -19.24
C HIS A 138 6.24 50.33 -18.70
N PRO A 139 6.05 50.36 -17.37
CA PRO A 139 4.76 50.69 -16.78
C PRO A 139 4.51 52.20 -16.85
N ASP A 140 3.28 52.58 -17.21
CA ASP A 140 2.74 53.94 -17.09
C ASP A 140 2.69 54.42 -15.62
#